data_AF-A0A7C8UMR2-F1
#
_entry.id   AF-A0A7C8UMR2-F1
#
_cell.length_a   1.000
_cell.length_b   1.000
_cell.length_c   1.000
_cell.angle_alpha   90.00
_cell.angle_beta   90.00
_cell.angle_gamma   90.00
#
_symmetry.space_group_name_H-M   'P 1'
#
loop_
_entity.id
_entity.type
_entity.pdbx_description
1 polymer ?
#
loop_
_entity_poly.entity_id
_entity_poly.type
_entity_poly.pdbx_seq_one_letter_code
_entity_poly.pdbx_strand_id
1 'polypeptide(L)'
;MSLALRPYLTCVRASLTAALSLSNFASQTVERHNVPEIEAGKSSELLLNPLTISRNENERVLIEPSVNSVRVSIRIKQADEIEDILVHKFTRFLTQRAEAFFILRRKPVKVCRKISSG
;
A
#
# COMPACT_ATOMS: atom_id res chain seq x y z
N MET A 1 17.44 -18.77 -6.10
CA MET A 1 16.14 -19.19 -5.51
C MET A 1 14.97 -18.46 -6.19
N SER A 2 14.52 -18.97 -7.35
CA SER A 2 13.43 -18.39 -8.15
C SER A 2 12.05 -19.01 -7.87
N LEU A 3 11.98 -20.14 -7.17
CA LEU A 3 10.76 -20.93 -6.97
C LEU A 3 9.68 -20.22 -6.12
N ALA A 4 10.08 -19.41 -5.13
CA ALA A 4 9.15 -18.75 -4.20
C ALA A 4 8.59 -17.40 -4.70
N LEU A 5 9.12 -16.82 -5.78
CA LEU A 5 8.68 -15.50 -6.26
C LEU A 5 7.30 -15.57 -6.92
N ARG A 6 7.12 -16.56 -7.80
CA ARG A 6 5.86 -16.77 -8.53
C ARG A 6 4.65 -17.00 -7.60
N PRO A 7 4.70 -17.89 -6.58
CA PRO A 7 3.58 -18.06 -5.67
C PRO A 7 3.32 -16.80 -4.83
N TYR A 8 4.37 -16.09 -4.40
CA TYR A 8 4.23 -14.82 -3.68
C TYR A 8 3.48 -13.77 -4.51
N LEU A 9 3.91 -13.51 -5.76
CA LEU A 9 3.24 -12.55 -6.64
C LEU A 9 1.81 -12.98 -7.00
N THR A 10 1.56 -14.29 -7.11
CA THR A 10 0.21 -14.81 -7.38
C THR A 10 -0.72 -14.55 -6.19
N CYS A 11 -0.22 -14.78 -4.96
CA CYS A 11 -0.95 -14.48 -3.74
C CYS A 11 -1.23 -12.98 -3.60
N VAL A 12 -0.22 -12.12 -3.77
CA VAL A 12 -0.38 -10.66 -3.74
C VAL A 12 -1.42 -10.20 -4.78
N ARG A 13 -1.36 -10.72 -6.01
CA ARG A 13 -2.33 -10.39 -7.04
C ARG A 13 -3.76 -10.80 -6.65
N ALA A 14 -3.95 -12.03 -6.19
CA ALA A 14 -5.28 -12.52 -5.79
C ALA A 14 -5.85 -11.71 -4.61
N SER A 15 -5.02 -11.40 -3.62
CA SER A 15 -5.42 -10.57 -2.48
C SER A 15 -5.74 -9.13 -2.88
N LEU A 16 -4.98 -8.54 -3.81
CA LEU A 16 -5.31 -7.20 -4.33
C LEU A 16 -6.60 -7.21 -5.14
N THR A 17 -6.86 -8.24 -5.96
CA THR A 17 -8.14 -8.36 -6.68
C THR A 17 -9.32 -8.43 -5.71
N ALA A 18 -9.18 -9.15 -4.59
CA ALA A 18 -10.21 -9.18 -3.55
C ALA A 18 -10.34 -7.84 -2.80
N ALA A 19 -9.22 -7.18 -2.49
CA ALA A 19 -9.23 -5.91 -1.76
C ALA A 19 -9.76 -4.73 -2.60
N LEU A 20 -9.59 -4.76 -3.92
CA LEU A 20 -10.02 -3.71 -4.85
C LEU A 20 -11.51 -3.73 -5.19
N SER A 21 -12.33 -4.44 -4.41
CA SER A 21 -13.80 -4.39 -4.50
C SER A 21 -14.34 -3.12 -3.82
N LEU A 22 -13.98 -1.96 -4.38
CA LEU A 22 -14.31 -0.65 -3.82
C LEU A 22 -15.70 -0.18 -4.26
N SER A 23 -16.38 0.54 -3.37
CA SER A 23 -17.64 1.22 -3.66
C SER A 23 -17.56 2.68 -3.22
N ASN A 24 -18.27 3.56 -3.93
CA ASN A 24 -18.32 4.96 -3.54
C ASN A 24 -19.08 5.09 -2.20
N PHE A 25 -18.43 5.68 -1.20
CA PHE A 25 -18.96 5.84 0.15
C PHE A 25 -18.69 7.26 0.65
N ALA A 26 -19.75 7.97 1.05
CA ALA A 26 -19.65 9.31 1.59
C ALA A 26 -19.17 9.30 3.05
N SER A 27 -18.44 10.32 3.49
CA SER A 27 -17.93 10.35 4.85
C SER A 27 -19.07 10.44 5.86
N GLN A 28 -19.04 9.56 6.87
CA GLN A 28 -19.99 9.61 7.99
C GLN A 28 -19.69 10.72 8.99
N THR A 29 -18.44 11.21 9.01
CA THR A 29 -18.00 12.18 10.04
C THR A 29 -18.19 13.64 9.63
N VAL A 30 -18.17 13.92 8.33
CA VAL A 30 -18.30 15.28 7.80
C VAL A 30 -19.28 15.26 6.65
N GLU A 31 -20.34 16.04 6.78
CA GLU A 31 -21.37 16.15 5.75
C GLU A 31 -20.79 16.63 4.42
N ARG A 32 -21.26 16.05 3.31
CA ARG A 32 -20.88 16.42 1.93
C ARG A 32 -19.41 16.24 1.59
N HIS A 33 -18.64 15.51 2.39
CA HIS A 33 -17.27 15.13 2.06
C HIS A 33 -17.18 13.67 1.60
N ASN A 34 -16.28 13.42 0.65
CA ASN A 34 -15.86 12.08 0.25
C ASN A 34 -14.36 11.99 0.46
N VAL A 35 -13.95 11.19 1.44
CA VAL A 35 -12.55 11.02 1.82
C VAL A 35 -12.21 9.53 1.84
N PRO A 36 -10.98 9.13 1.51
CA PRO A 36 -10.55 7.75 1.65
C PRO A 36 -10.60 7.33 3.13
N GLU A 37 -11.50 6.40 3.46
CA GLU A 37 -11.77 6.01 4.85
C GLU A 37 -10.54 5.36 5.51
N ILE A 38 -9.69 4.68 4.72
CA ILE A 38 -8.41 4.10 5.19
C ILE A 38 -7.39 5.15 5.65
N GLU A 39 -7.51 6.39 5.18
CA GLU A 39 -6.67 7.51 5.58
C GLU A 39 -7.30 8.33 6.70
N ALA A 40 -8.64 8.41 6.74
CA ALA A 40 -9.36 9.07 7.82
C ALA A 40 -9.28 8.28 9.14
N GLY A 41 -9.43 6.95 9.09
CA GLY A 41 -9.30 6.06 10.23
C GLY A 41 -10.28 6.33 11.38
N LYS A 42 -11.40 7.00 11.12
CA LYS A 42 -12.37 7.43 12.14
C LYS A 42 -13.48 6.41 12.40
N SER A 43 -13.78 5.58 11.42
CA SER A 43 -14.95 4.71 11.30
C SER A 43 -14.46 3.26 11.25
N SER A 44 -14.36 2.60 12.41
CA SER A 44 -13.81 1.23 12.47
C SER A 44 -14.67 0.20 11.72
N GLU A 45 -15.95 0.49 11.51
CA GLU A 45 -16.87 -0.33 10.72
C GLU A 45 -16.58 -0.31 9.22
N LEU A 46 -15.88 0.71 8.71
CA LEU A 46 -15.51 0.85 7.29
C LEU A 46 -14.11 0.31 6.99
N LEU A 47 -13.34 0.01 8.03
CA LEU A 47 -12.00 -0.56 7.93
C LEU A 47 -12.08 -2.07 7.90
N LEU A 48 -11.43 -2.69 6.91
CA LEU A 48 -11.32 -4.14 6.81
C LEU A 48 -10.02 -4.62 7.46
N ASN A 49 -9.94 -5.92 7.73
CA ASN A 49 -8.76 -6.50 8.35
C ASN A 49 -7.51 -6.31 7.48
N PRO A 50 -6.42 -5.75 8.03
CA PRO A 50 -5.18 -5.59 7.28
C PRO A 50 -4.54 -6.95 6.99
N LEU A 51 -4.06 -7.12 5.76
CA LEU A 51 -3.44 -8.36 5.28
C LEU A 51 -1.95 -8.11 5.06
N THR A 52 -1.10 -8.97 5.63
CA THR A 52 0.35 -8.93 5.37
C THR A 52 0.76 -10.20 4.65
N ILE A 53 1.36 -10.05 3.48
CA ILE A 53 1.91 -11.16 2.70
C ILE A 53 3.42 -10.99 2.70
N SER A 54 4.14 -11.94 3.29
CA SER A 54 5.60 -11.92 3.35
C SER A 54 6.18 -13.10 2.59
N ARG A 55 7.19 -12.84 1.76
CA ARG A 55 8.01 -13.90 1.15
C ARG A 55 9.16 -14.28 2.07
N ASN A 56 9.83 -13.26 2.62
CA ASN A 56 10.95 -13.34 3.56
C ASN A 56 10.81 -12.19 4.58
N GLU A 57 11.66 -12.14 5.60
CA GLU A 57 11.68 -11.03 6.57
C GLU A 57 11.87 -9.65 5.90
N ASN A 58 12.59 -9.62 4.78
CA ASN A 58 12.94 -8.40 4.06
C ASN A 58 11.96 -8.04 2.92
N GLU A 59 11.10 -8.97 2.48
CA GLU A 59 10.13 -8.77 1.39
C GLU A 59 8.71 -9.00 1.91
N ARG A 60 7.93 -7.92 2.02
CA ARG A 60 6.55 -7.99 2.49
C ARG A 60 5.68 -6.93 1.82
N VAL A 61 4.42 -7.25 1.63
CA VAL A 61 3.36 -6.32 1.19
C VAL A 61 2.30 -6.28 2.28
N LEU A 62 1.97 -5.08 2.72
CA LEU A 62 0.86 -4.80 3.64
C LEU A 62 -0.28 -4.21 2.80
N ILE A 63 -1.46 -4.81 2.88
CA ILE A 63 -2.68 -4.37 2.22
C ILE A 63 -3.66 -3.99 3.33
N GLU A 64 -4.10 -2.75 3.34
CA GLU A 64 -5.05 -2.22 4.31
C GLU A 64 -6.30 -1.79 3.51
N PRO A 65 -7.32 -2.65 3.43
CA PRO A 65 -8.52 -2.36 2.66
C PRO A 65 -9.56 -1.58 3.48
N SER A 66 -10.38 -0.80 2.78
CA SER A 66 -11.60 -0.18 3.31
C SER A 66 -12.70 -0.24 2.25
N VAL A 67 -13.89 0.27 2.57
CA VAL A 67 -15.04 0.27 1.65
C VAL A 67 -14.80 1.08 0.37
N ASN A 68 -14.09 2.22 0.46
CA ASN A 68 -13.93 3.16 -0.65
C ASN A 68 -12.49 3.37 -1.13
N SER A 69 -11.50 2.84 -0.41
CA SER A 69 -10.08 3.03 -0.70
C SER A 69 -9.25 1.85 -0.20
N VAL A 70 -8.12 1.58 -0.86
CA VAL A 70 -7.17 0.55 -0.43
C VAL A 70 -5.79 1.16 -0.32
N ARG A 71 -5.14 0.96 0.81
CA ARG A 71 -3.74 1.32 0.98
C ARG A 71 -2.86 0.10 0.80
N VAL A 72 -1.86 0.19 -0.07
CA VAL A 72 -0.89 -0.89 -0.28
C VAL A 72 0.50 -0.36 0.05
N SER A 73 1.21 -1.04 0.94
CA SER A 73 2.57 -0.68 1.31
C SER A 73 3.54 -1.82 1.01
N ILE A 74 4.60 -1.53 0.26
CA ILE A 74 5.54 -2.54 -0.25
C ILE A 74 6.91 -2.33 0.38
N ARG A 75 7.47 -3.40 0.95
CA ARG A 75 8.86 -3.48 1.39
C ARG A 75 9.65 -4.28 0.36
N ILE A 76 10.62 -3.60 -0.25
CA ILE A 76 11.52 -4.17 -1.25
C ILE A 76 12.77 -4.70 -0.54
N LYS A 77 13.28 -5.85 -0.97
CA LYS A 77 14.55 -6.41 -0.48
C LYS A 77 15.70 -5.41 -0.73
N GLN A 78 16.57 -5.27 0.25
CA GLN A 78 17.88 -4.62 0.10
C GLN A 78 18.94 -5.63 0.53
N ALA A 79 19.91 -5.91 -0.33
CA ALA A 79 21.07 -6.74 -0.01
C ALA A 79 22.18 -5.91 0.66
N ASP A 80 22.40 -4.68 0.17
CA ASP A 80 23.53 -3.83 0.57
C ASP A 80 23.11 -2.38 0.88
N GLU A 81 23.99 -1.63 1.53
CA GLU A 81 23.80 -0.20 1.81
C GLU A 81 23.63 0.64 0.53
N ILE A 82 24.33 0.27 -0.54
CA ILE A 82 24.21 0.92 -1.85
C ILE A 82 22.78 0.75 -2.39
N GLU A 83 22.22 -0.46 -2.32
CA GLU A 83 20.83 -0.70 -2.73
C GLU A 83 19.84 0.07 -1.86
N ASP A 84 20.13 0.27 -0.57
CA ASP A 84 19.27 1.08 0.26
C ASP A 84 19.21 2.54 -0.19
N ILE A 85 20.37 3.14 -0.50
CA ILE A 85 20.46 4.50 -1.03
C ILE A 85 19.78 4.60 -2.40
N LEU A 86 19.98 3.62 -3.28
CA LEU A 86 19.37 3.58 -4.61
C LEU A 86 17.85 3.53 -4.49
N VAL A 87 17.31 2.62 -3.68
CA VAL A 87 15.87 2.52 -3.48
C VAL A 87 15.33 3.79 -2.82
N HIS A 88 16.01 4.37 -1.84
CA HIS A 88 15.59 5.63 -1.21
C HIS A 88 15.53 6.79 -2.22
N LYS A 89 16.54 6.93 -3.09
CA LYS A 89 16.54 7.96 -4.14
C LYS A 89 15.45 7.70 -5.19
N PHE A 90 15.28 6.44 -5.60
CA PHE A 90 14.28 6.05 -6.58
C PHE A 90 12.85 6.27 -6.06
N THR A 91 12.56 5.86 -4.82
CA THR A 91 11.23 6.08 -4.22
C THR A 91 10.96 7.57 -4.03
N ARG A 92 11.95 8.36 -3.58
CA ARG A 92 11.82 9.82 -3.47
C ARG A 92 11.54 10.48 -4.83
N PHE A 93 12.16 10.00 -5.90
CA PHE A 93 11.92 10.50 -7.25
C PHE A 93 10.49 10.18 -7.71
N LEU A 94 9.99 8.97 -7.46
CA LEU A 94 8.62 8.59 -7.79
C LEU A 94 7.59 9.39 -6.98
N THR A 95 7.82 9.61 -5.68
CA THR A 95 6.88 10.39 -4.84
C THR A 95 6.86 11.87 -5.20
N GLN A 96 7.96 12.45 -5.69
CA GLN A 96 7.98 13.80 -6.26
C GLN A 96 7.09 13.93 -7.51
N ARG A 97 6.86 12.82 -8.22
CA ARG A 97 6.01 12.75 -9.42
C ARG A 97 4.62 12.17 -9.13
N ALA A 98 4.22 12.11 -7.87
CA ALA A 98 2.91 11.59 -7.45
C ALA A 98 1.72 12.36 -8.04
N GLU A 99 1.91 13.58 -8.55
CA GLU A 99 0.84 14.31 -9.25
C GLU A 99 0.52 13.70 -10.62
N ALA A 100 1.51 13.14 -11.32
CA ALA A 100 1.30 12.39 -12.55
C ALA A 100 0.84 10.95 -12.28
N PHE A 101 1.27 10.38 -11.14
CA PHE A 101 0.86 9.05 -10.69
C PHE A 101 -0.16 9.17 -9.54
N PHE A 102 -1.44 9.35 -9.89
CA PHE A 102 -2.54 9.59 -8.95
C PHE A 102 -2.71 8.53 -7.85
N ILE A 103 -2.14 7.33 -8.03
CA ILE A 103 -2.14 6.23 -7.05
C ILE A 103 -1.02 6.32 -6.01
N LEU A 104 0.02 7.13 -6.22
CA LEU A 104 1.19 7.18 -5.33
C LEU A 104 0.98 8.19 -4.21
N ARG A 105 1.32 7.78 -2.98
CA ARG A 105 1.33 8.70 -1.85
C ARG A 105 2.61 9.55 -1.83
N ARG A 106 2.45 10.82 -1.47
CA ARG A 106 3.58 11.76 -1.29
C ARG A 106 4.49 11.37 -0.12
N LYS A 107 3.95 10.68 0.89
CA LYS A 107 4.68 10.18 2.06
C LYS A 107 4.36 8.70 2.31
N PRO A 108 5.37 7.84 2.52
CA PRO A 108 5.16 6.43 2.86
C PRO A 108 4.68 6.25 4.31
N VAL A 109 4.05 5.11 4.59
CA VAL A 109 3.63 4.72 5.95
C VAL A 109 4.86 4.35 6.80
N LYS A 110 4.87 4.76 8.08
CA LYS A 110 5.98 4.48 9.02
C LYS A 110 6.29 2.98 9.18
N VAL A 111 5.27 2.13 9.08
CA VAL A 111 5.35 0.67 9.28
C VAL A 111 6.07 -0.04 8.12
N CYS A 112 6.00 0.51 6.90
CA CYS A 112 6.57 -0.09 5.70
C CYS A 112 7.30 0.99 4.87
N ARG A 113 8.59 1.16 5.16
CA ARG A 113 9.39 2.37 4.86
C ARG A 113 9.60 2.74 3.38
N LYS A 114 9.07 2.02 2.40
CA LYS A 114 9.57 2.13 1.02
C LYS A 114 8.59 2.73 0.01
N ILE A 115 7.44 2.12 -0.24
CA ILE A 115 6.42 2.67 -1.16
C ILE A 115 5.04 2.43 -0.56
N SER A 116 4.15 3.42 -0.62
CA SER A 116 2.72 3.20 -0.37
C SER A 116 1.87 3.82 -1.47
N SER A 117 0.93 3.05 -2.02
CA SER A 117 -0.15 3.56 -2.85
C SER A 117 -1.38 3.87 -2.01
N GLY A 118 -2.14 4.89 -2.41
CA GLY A 118 -3.39 5.31 -1.78
C GLY A 118 -4.56 5.18 -2.76
#